data_AF-A0A9D8SWI4-F1
#
_entry.id   AF-A0A9D8SWI4-F1
#
_cell.length_a   1.000
_cell.length_b   1.000
_cell.length_c   1.000
_cell.angle_alpha   90.00
_cell.angle_beta   90.00
_cell.angle_gamma   90.00
#
_symmetry.space_group_name_H-M   'P 1'
#
loop_
_entity.id
_entity.type
_entity.pdbx_description
1 polymer ?
#
loop_
_entity_poly.entity_id
_entity_poly.type
_entity_poly.pdbx_seq_one_letter_code
_entity_poly.pdbx_strand_id
1 'polypeptide(L)'
;MKYVVRSLKYLVLLCVLYIGLTYLMSLVEPSAATIWQQLLTHLNTRNGLYMVIVFILLAAFYPKFGFMRSRIEECDIVEDRVRIDNAMRLFGFRVVEEGDTKLTYRAEGIVHRLSLMFEDHIEVSKVDGGVELRGLRRSVARVALQLQSYIKNRRYEQDN
;
A
#
# COMPACT_ATOMS: atom_id res chain seq x y z
N MET A 1 7.23 4.64 -16.26
CA MET A 1 8.15 5.18 -15.24
C MET A 1 7.66 5.07 -13.79
N LYS A 2 6.33 5.05 -13.53
CA LYS A 2 5.79 4.92 -12.15
C LYS A 2 6.34 3.70 -11.39
N TYR A 3 6.63 2.57 -12.04
CA TYR A 3 7.15 1.36 -11.40
C TYR A 3 8.54 1.53 -10.75
N VAL A 4 9.49 2.18 -11.45
CA VAL A 4 10.87 2.37 -10.96
C VAL A 4 10.91 3.24 -9.71
N VAL A 5 10.11 4.32 -9.68
CA VAL A 5 9.99 5.18 -8.51
C VAL A 5 9.45 4.41 -7.31
N ARG A 6 8.54 3.47 -7.53
CA ARG A 6 8.03 2.59 -6.47
C ARG A 6 9.12 1.64 -5.99
N SER A 7 9.78 0.90 -6.88
CA SER A 7 10.90 0.01 -6.52
C SER A 7 11.99 0.73 -5.72
N LEU A 8 12.32 1.97 -6.09
CA LEU A 8 13.31 2.76 -5.37
C LEU A 8 12.87 3.10 -3.95
N LYS A 9 11.59 3.46 -3.74
CA LYS A 9 11.04 3.69 -2.39
C LYS A 9 11.14 2.42 -1.53
N TYR A 10 10.84 1.25 -2.11
CA TYR A 10 10.96 -0.03 -1.41
C TYR A 10 12.43 -0.36 -1.07
N LEU A 11 13.37 -0.06 -1.97
CA LEU A 11 14.80 -0.24 -1.73
C LEU A 11 15.29 0.64 -0.58
N VAL A 12 14.94 1.93 -0.59
CA VAL A 12 15.30 2.86 0.50
C VAL A 12 14.77 2.36 1.84
N LEU A 13 13.52 1.86 1.88
CA LEU A 13 12.94 1.32 3.10
C LEU A 13 13.68 0.06 3.60
N LEU A 14 14.07 -0.86 2.70
CA LEU A 14 14.87 -2.02 3.06
C LEU A 14 16.25 -1.63 3.61
N CYS A 15 16.89 -0.61 3.02
CA CYS A 15 18.15 -0.07 3.53
C CYS A 15 17.99 0.53 4.93
N VAL A 16 16.96 1.37 5.14
CA VAL A 16 16.69 1.97 6.46
C VAL A 16 16.37 0.89 7.50
N LEU A 17 15.57 -0.12 7.13
CA LEU A 17 15.25 -1.24 8.01
C LEU A 17 16.50 -2.03 8.39
N TYR A 18 17.40 -2.29 7.42
CA TYR A 18 18.64 -2.99 7.68
C TYR A 18 19.60 -2.20 8.57
N ILE A 19 19.71 -0.89 8.35
CA ILE A 19 20.49 0.00 9.24
C ILE A 19 19.88 0.01 10.65
N GLY A 20 18.55 0.06 10.76
CA GLY A 20 17.86 -0.03 12.05
C GLY A 20 18.12 -1.37 12.76
N LEU A 21 18.11 -2.48 12.02
CA LEU A 21 18.38 -3.81 12.56
C LEU A 21 19.83 -3.96 13.04
N THR A 22 20.79 -3.48 12.24
CA THR A 22 22.22 -3.49 12.61
C THR A 22 22.48 -2.59 13.83
N TYR A 23 21.82 -1.43 13.90
CA TYR A 23 21.84 -0.58 15.08
C TYR A 23 21.29 -1.29 16.31
N LEU A 24 20.13 -1.96 16.19
CA LEU A 24 19.53 -2.70 17.31
C LEU A 24 20.41 -3.86 17.77
N MET A 25 21.05 -4.58 16.84
CA MET A 25 22.04 -5.60 17.16
C MET A 25 23.26 -5.02 17.89
N SER A 26 23.72 -3.83 17.51
CA SER A 26 24.83 -3.16 18.21
C SER A 26 24.51 -2.74 19.66
N LEU A 27 23.23 -2.61 20.01
CA LEU A 27 22.80 -2.35 21.39
C LEU A 27 22.86 -3.61 22.27
N VAL A 28 22.72 -4.79 21.67
CA VAL A 28 22.74 -6.08 22.36
C VAL A 28 24.17 -6.57 22.57
N GLU A 29 25.02 -6.45 21.55
CA GLU A 29 26.45 -6.73 21.63
C GLU A 29 27.24 -5.50 21.18
N PRO A 30 27.73 -4.67 22.11
CA PRO A 30 28.54 -3.51 21.78
C PRO A 30 29.90 -3.99 21.26
N SER A 31 30.01 -4.14 19.95
CA SER A 31 31.28 -4.37 19.28
C SER A 31 32.06 -3.05 19.13
N ALA A 32 33.39 -3.13 19.14
CA ALA A 32 34.28 -1.96 19.08
C ALA A 32 34.27 -1.22 17.72
N ALA A 33 33.58 -1.76 16.71
CA ALA A 33 33.53 -1.19 15.38
C ALA A 33 32.35 -0.22 15.26
N THR A 34 32.57 0.93 14.61
CA THR A 34 31.50 1.88 14.29
C THR A 34 30.50 1.22 13.34
N ILE A 35 29.20 1.53 13.43
CA ILE A 35 28.12 1.00 12.56
C ILE A 35 28.53 1.03 11.06
N TRP A 36 29.18 2.12 10.64
CA TRP A 36 29.69 2.25 9.28
C TRP A 36 30.79 1.26 8.90
N GLN A 37 31.70 0.94 9.83
CA GLN A 37 32.77 -0.02 9.59
C GLN A 37 32.24 -1.45 9.53
N GLN A 38 31.27 -1.79 10.38
CA GLN A 38 30.59 -3.09 10.34
C GLN A 38 29.87 -3.26 8.99
N LEU A 39 29.09 -2.25 8.60
CA LEU A 39 28.36 -2.27 7.33
C LEU A 39 29.30 -2.40 6.13
N LEU A 40 30.39 -1.61 6.09
CA LEU A 40 31.36 -1.65 5.00
C LEU A 40 32.05 -3.02 4.90
N THR A 41 32.40 -3.60 6.05
CA THR A 41 33.05 -4.93 6.13
C THR A 41 32.10 -6.03 5.67
N HIS A 42 30.83 -5.97 6.08
CA HIS A 42 29.80 -6.89 5.62
C HIS A 42 29.56 -6.77 4.11
N LEU A 43 29.45 -5.54 3.58
CA LEU A 43 29.26 -5.28 2.15
C LEU A 43 30.44 -5.71 1.28
N ASN A 44 31.68 -5.59 1.79
CA ASN A 44 32.89 -6.01 1.08
C ASN A 44 33.08 -7.53 1.06
N THR A 45 32.28 -8.27 1.83
CA THR A 45 32.30 -9.73 1.83
C THR A 45 31.42 -10.27 0.69
N ARG A 46 31.78 -11.43 0.12
CA ARG A 46 30.99 -12.10 -0.93
C ARG A 46 29.52 -12.32 -0.54
N ASN A 47 29.26 -12.54 0.76
CA ASN A 47 27.92 -12.64 1.33
C ASN A 47 27.15 -11.30 1.35
N GLY A 48 27.84 -10.18 1.57
CA GLY A 48 27.22 -8.85 1.50
C GLY A 48 26.80 -8.47 0.08
N LEU A 49 27.58 -8.89 -0.92
CA LEU A 49 27.18 -8.73 -2.32
C LEU A 49 25.88 -9.49 -2.63
N TYR A 50 25.75 -10.74 -2.18
CA TYR A 50 24.50 -11.50 -2.32
C TYR A 50 23.33 -10.81 -1.59
N MET A 51 23.57 -10.22 -0.42
CA MET A 51 22.54 -9.47 0.30
C MET A 51 22.04 -8.24 -0.49
N VAL A 52 22.95 -7.47 -1.08
CA VAL A 52 22.59 -6.33 -1.94
C VAL A 52 21.77 -6.79 -3.15
N ILE A 53 22.21 -7.87 -3.80
CA ILE A 53 21.48 -8.46 -4.94
C ILE A 53 20.08 -8.90 -4.50
N VAL A 54 19.95 -9.60 -3.36
CA VAL A 54 18.65 -10.01 -2.81
C VAL A 54 17.77 -8.80 -2.48
N PHE A 55 18.33 -7.73 -1.93
CA PHE A 55 17.58 -6.51 -1.62
C PHE A 55 17.06 -5.82 -2.88
N ILE A 56 17.89 -5.73 -3.91
CA ILE A 56 17.49 -5.20 -5.22
C ILE A 56 16.39 -6.06 -5.83
N LEU A 57 16.54 -7.38 -5.81
CA LEU A 57 15.52 -8.31 -6.31
C LEU A 57 14.21 -8.17 -5.51
N LEU A 58 14.28 -8.16 -4.18
CA LEU A 58 13.11 -8.00 -3.34
C LEU A 58 12.41 -6.67 -3.61
N ALA A 59 13.15 -5.55 -3.67
CA ALA A 59 12.61 -4.23 -3.99
C ALA A 59 12.04 -4.14 -5.41
N ALA A 60 12.63 -4.86 -6.38
CA ALA A 60 12.12 -4.92 -7.74
C ALA A 60 10.81 -5.73 -7.82
N PHE A 61 10.71 -6.86 -7.11
CA PHE A 61 9.53 -7.71 -7.12
C PHE A 61 8.38 -7.16 -6.25
N TYR A 62 8.68 -6.44 -5.17
CA TYR A 62 7.68 -5.98 -4.19
C TYR A 62 6.53 -5.13 -4.80
N PRO A 63 6.77 -4.14 -5.70
CA PRO A 63 5.68 -3.37 -6.32
C PRO A 63 4.67 -4.22 -7.09
N LYS A 64 5.06 -5.42 -7.55
CA LYS A 64 4.16 -6.32 -8.27
C LYS A 64 3.08 -6.92 -7.36
N PHE A 65 3.37 -7.11 -6.08
CA PHE A 65 2.44 -7.70 -5.11
C PHE A 65 1.63 -6.66 -4.31
N GLY A 66 2.10 -5.41 -4.26
CA GLY A 66 1.51 -4.36 -3.45
C GLY A 66 0.18 -3.79 -3.98
N PHE A 67 -0.12 -3.91 -5.28
CA PHE A 67 -1.30 -3.28 -5.90
C PHE A 67 -2.34 -4.31 -6.35
N MET A 68 -3.60 -4.00 -6.10
CA MET A 68 -4.72 -4.83 -6.52
C MET A 68 -5.78 -3.98 -7.24
N ARG A 69 -6.47 -4.62 -8.18
CA ARG A 69 -7.73 -4.14 -8.73
C ARG A 69 -8.84 -5.04 -8.20
N SER A 70 -9.89 -4.45 -7.66
CA SER A 70 -11.06 -5.19 -7.21
C SER A 70 -12.29 -4.59 -7.88
N ARG A 71 -13.00 -5.43 -8.63
CA ARG A 71 -14.27 -5.06 -9.25
C ARG A 71 -15.40 -5.40 -8.29
N ILE A 72 -16.34 -4.48 -8.16
CA ILE A 72 -17.56 -4.66 -7.41
C ILE A 72 -18.71 -4.50 -8.40
N GLU A 73 -19.44 -5.59 -8.61
CA GLU A 73 -20.63 -5.63 -9.45
C GLU A 73 -21.81 -4.97 -8.71
N GLU A 74 -22.75 -4.38 -9.45
CA GLU A 74 -23.98 -3.76 -8.89
C GLU A 74 -23.73 -2.56 -7.95
N CYS A 75 -22.63 -1.84 -8.14
CA CYS A 75 -22.37 -0.55 -7.47
C CYS A 75 -22.34 0.56 -8.53
N ASP A 76 -23.06 1.67 -8.31
CA ASP A 76 -22.92 2.88 -9.12
C ASP A 76 -22.28 4.00 -8.29
N ILE A 77 -21.30 4.70 -8.89
CA ILE A 77 -20.61 5.84 -8.26
C ILE A 77 -21.59 6.93 -7.84
N VAL A 78 -22.64 7.18 -8.62
CA VAL A 78 -23.59 8.28 -8.40
C VAL A 78 -24.60 7.92 -7.31
N GLU A 79 -25.19 6.72 -7.39
CA GLU A 79 -26.24 6.28 -6.47
C GLU A 79 -25.68 5.87 -5.10
N ASP A 80 -24.51 5.23 -5.07
CA ASP A 80 -23.87 4.75 -3.85
C ASP A 80 -22.79 5.69 -3.31
N ARG A 81 -22.69 6.92 -3.82
CA ARG A 81 -21.65 7.88 -3.45
C ARG A 81 -21.47 8.01 -1.94
N VAL A 82 -22.58 8.19 -1.22
CA VAL A 82 -22.58 8.35 0.24
C VAL A 82 -22.05 7.10 0.94
N ARG A 83 -22.36 5.91 0.43
CA ARG A 83 -21.89 4.63 0.99
C ARG A 83 -20.41 4.42 0.70
N ILE A 84 -19.95 4.78 -0.49
CA ILE A 84 -18.53 4.73 -0.87
C ILE A 84 -17.73 5.70 0.00
N ASP A 85 -18.19 6.94 0.19
CA ASP A 85 -17.50 7.92 1.04
C ASP A 85 -17.46 7.47 2.50
N ASN A 86 -18.58 6.95 3.04
CA ASN A 86 -18.62 6.41 4.40
C ASN A 86 -17.68 5.21 4.57
N ALA A 87 -17.66 4.27 3.62
CA ALA A 87 -16.73 3.15 3.66
C ALA A 87 -15.26 3.63 3.60
N MET A 88 -14.95 4.60 2.75
CA MET A 88 -13.60 5.16 2.64
C MET A 88 -13.18 5.91 3.92
N ARG A 89 -14.06 6.72 4.50
CA ARG A 89 -13.82 7.43 5.77
C ARG A 89 -13.63 6.49 6.94
N LEU A 90 -14.39 5.40 7.01
CA LEU A 90 -14.21 4.35 8.03
C LEU A 90 -12.79 3.76 8.02
N PHE A 91 -12.16 3.70 6.85
CA PHE A 91 -10.78 3.24 6.71
C PHE A 91 -9.74 4.37 6.72
N GLY A 92 -10.14 5.60 7.05
CA GLY A 92 -9.23 6.74 7.17
C GLY A 92 -8.80 7.33 5.84
N PHE A 93 -9.64 7.24 4.80
CA PHE A 93 -9.40 7.89 3.51
C PHE A 93 -10.33 9.09 3.32
N ARG A 94 -9.81 10.16 2.72
CA ARG A 94 -10.56 11.35 2.31
C ARG A 94 -10.53 11.50 0.80
N VAL A 95 -11.58 12.08 0.25
CA VAL A 95 -11.64 12.43 -1.17
C VAL A 95 -10.66 13.57 -1.46
N VAL A 96 -9.88 13.45 -2.54
CA VAL A 96 -8.91 14.46 -2.99
C VAL A 96 -9.28 14.98 -4.38
N GLU A 97 -9.87 14.12 -5.21
CA GLU A 97 -10.33 14.46 -6.55
C GLU A 97 -11.71 13.88 -6.75
N GLU A 98 -12.67 14.76 -7.07
CA GLU A 98 -14.05 14.40 -7.35
C GLU A 98 -14.32 14.55 -8.85
N GLY A 99 -14.55 13.42 -9.52
CA GLY A 99 -15.01 13.37 -10.90
C GLY A 99 -16.22 12.44 -11.02
N ASP A 100 -17.08 12.73 -12.00
CA ASP A 100 -18.33 12.00 -12.23
C ASP A 100 -18.09 10.54 -12.64
N THR A 101 -16.93 10.26 -13.24
CA THR A 101 -16.50 8.92 -13.70
C THR A 101 -15.35 8.34 -12.89
N LYS A 102 -14.68 9.15 -12.07
CA LYS A 102 -13.49 8.79 -11.32
C LYS A 102 -13.43 9.57 -10.00
N LEU A 103 -13.33 8.84 -8.88
CA LEU A 103 -13.07 9.42 -7.56
C LEU A 103 -11.69 8.98 -7.08
N THR A 104 -10.87 9.92 -6.62
CA THR A 104 -9.55 9.61 -6.03
C THR A 104 -9.58 9.91 -4.53
N TYR A 105 -9.30 8.87 -3.74
CA TYR A 105 -9.21 8.93 -2.30
C TYR A 105 -7.76 8.85 -1.83
N ARG A 106 -7.47 9.47 -0.70
CA ARG A 106 -6.14 9.55 -0.11
C ARG A 106 -6.18 9.34 1.40
N ALA A 107 -5.17 8.69 1.97
CA ALA A 107 -5.07 8.49 3.41
C ALA A 107 -5.02 9.80 4.20
N GLU A 108 -5.74 9.81 5.31
CA GLU A 108 -5.77 10.86 6.31
C GLU A 108 -4.61 10.69 7.31
N GLY A 109 -3.86 11.77 7.53
CA GLY A 109 -2.78 11.80 8.51
C GLY A 109 -1.42 11.26 8.03
N ILE A 110 -0.34 11.76 8.64
CA ILE A 110 1.04 11.45 8.25
C ILE A 110 1.42 10.00 8.61
N VAL A 111 0.95 9.49 9.75
CA VAL A 111 1.23 8.12 10.21
C VAL A 111 0.57 7.09 9.28
N HIS A 112 -0.69 7.30 8.90
CA HIS A 112 -1.38 6.39 7.98
C HIS A 112 -0.72 6.40 6.59
N ARG A 113 -0.32 7.59 6.11
CA ARG A 113 0.46 7.75 4.88
C ARG A 113 1.79 7.01 4.92
N LEU A 114 2.53 7.10 6.02
CA LEU A 114 3.81 6.41 6.20
C LEU A 114 3.63 4.90 6.21
N SER A 115 2.61 4.39 6.91
CA SER A 115 2.24 2.97 6.89
C SER A 115 1.86 2.46 5.50
N LEU A 116 1.40 3.34 4.61
CA LEU A 116 1.07 3.02 3.22
C LEU A 116 2.19 3.41 2.25
N MET A 117 3.39 3.73 2.77
CA MET A 117 4.56 4.11 1.98
C MET A 117 4.32 5.29 1.02
N PHE A 118 3.39 6.18 1.37
CA PHE A 118 2.90 7.24 0.50
C PHE A 118 2.39 6.75 -0.86
N GLU A 119 1.95 5.49 -0.92
CA GLU A 119 1.18 4.88 -2.01
C GLU A 119 -0.30 4.78 -1.61
N ASP A 120 -0.78 5.84 -0.97
CA ASP A 120 -2.06 5.96 -0.29
C ASP A 120 -3.24 6.35 -1.20
N HIS A 121 -3.02 6.35 -2.52
CA HIS A 121 -4.04 6.73 -3.49
C HIS A 121 -4.90 5.52 -3.84
N ILE A 122 -6.21 5.65 -3.63
CA ILE A 122 -7.22 4.69 -4.09
C ILE A 122 -8.06 5.37 -5.15
N GLU A 123 -8.02 4.83 -6.37
CA GLU A 123 -8.84 5.29 -7.48
C GLU A 123 -10.10 4.40 -7.56
N VAL A 124 -11.25 5.04 -7.68
CA VAL A 124 -12.55 4.41 -7.87
C VAL A 124 -13.04 4.84 -9.25
N SER A 125 -13.10 3.91 -10.20
CA SER A 125 -13.47 4.20 -11.59
C SER A 125 -14.74 3.46 -12.00
N LYS A 126 -15.60 4.11 -12.78
CA LYS A 126 -16.82 3.49 -13.32
C LYS A 126 -16.44 2.45 -14.38
N VAL A 127 -17.05 1.27 -14.33
CA VAL A 127 -16.90 0.23 -15.36
C VAL A 127 -18.29 -0.34 -15.67
N ASP A 128 -18.51 -0.88 -16.87
CA ASP A 128 -19.82 -1.44 -17.25
C ASP A 128 -20.30 -2.50 -16.24
N GLY A 129 -21.43 -2.21 -15.57
CA GLY A 129 -22.04 -3.06 -14.56
C GLY A 129 -21.47 -2.94 -13.13
N GLY A 130 -20.61 -1.94 -12.84
CA GLY A 130 -20.10 -1.74 -11.49
C GLY A 130 -19.01 -0.68 -11.31
N VAL A 131 -18.19 -0.88 -10.27
CA VAL A 131 -17.07 0.01 -9.92
C VAL A 131 -15.77 -0.79 -9.79
N GLU A 132 -14.67 -0.25 -10.31
CA GLU A 132 -13.32 -0.78 -10.08
C GLU A 132 -12.58 0.06 -9.04
N LEU A 133 -12.15 -0.60 -7.97
CA LEU A 133 -11.23 -0.06 -6.96
C LEU A 133 -9.79 -0.40 -7.36
N ARG A 134 -8.94 0.60 -7.46
CA ARG A 134 -7.52 0.44 -7.77
C ARG A 134 -6.66 1.11 -6.70
N GLY A 135 -5.74 0.36 -6.11
CA GLY A 135 -4.88 0.89 -5.06
C GLY A 135 -4.02 -0.16 -4.38
N LEU A 136 -3.50 0.16 -3.20
CA LEU A 136 -2.73 -0.78 -2.39
C LEU A 136 -3.62 -1.95 -1.95
N ARG A 137 -3.17 -3.18 -2.16
CA ARG A 137 -3.92 -4.44 -1.95
C ARG A 137 -4.58 -4.51 -0.58
N ARG A 138 -3.84 -4.16 0.49
CA ARG A 138 -4.35 -4.17 1.88
C ARG A 138 -5.50 -3.19 2.10
N SER A 139 -5.47 -2.02 1.45
CA SER A 139 -6.50 -1.00 1.60
C SER A 139 -7.71 -1.32 0.73
N VAL A 140 -7.46 -1.68 -0.54
CA VAL A 140 -8.51 -2.09 -1.50
C VAL A 140 -9.28 -3.31 -0.99
N ALA A 141 -8.61 -4.33 -0.46
CA ALA A 141 -9.30 -5.52 0.04
C ALA A 141 -10.29 -5.23 1.17
N ARG A 142 -9.92 -4.35 2.12
CA ARG A 142 -10.80 -3.99 3.24
C ARG A 142 -11.99 -3.16 2.78
N VAL A 143 -11.74 -2.16 1.93
CA VAL A 143 -12.80 -1.31 1.36
C VAL A 143 -13.74 -2.14 0.49
N ALA A 144 -13.20 -3.04 -0.34
CA ALA A 144 -13.98 -3.90 -1.22
C ALA A 144 -14.87 -4.86 -0.44
N LEU A 145 -14.36 -5.51 0.61
CA LEU A 145 -15.16 -6.38 1.48
C LEU A 145 -16.32 -5.62 2.14
N GLN A 146 -16.06 -4.40 2.63
CA GLN A 146 -17.09 -3.58 3.24
C GLN A 146 -18.19 -3.20 2.23
N LEU A 147 -17.81 -2.76 1.03
CA LEU A 147 -18.75 -2.42 -0.04
C LEU A 147 -19.56 -3.64 -0.51
N GLN A 148 -18.92 -4.80 -0.67
CA GLN A 148 -19.61 -6.05 -1.00
C GLN A 148 -20.62 -6.43 0.08
N SER A 149 -20.29 -6.24 1.36
CA SER A 149 -21.23 -6.46 2.45
C SER A 149 -22.45 -5.53 2.36
N TYR A 150 -22.26 -4.26 2.00
CA TYR A 150 -23.37 -3.31 1.84
C TYR A 150 -24.31 -3.69 0.68
N ILE A 151 -23.76 -4.13 -0.45
CA ILE A 151 -24.56 -4.54 -1.62
C ILE A 151 -25.35 -5.81 -1.29
N LYS A 152 -24.71 -6.78 -0.64
CA LYS A 152 -25.35 -8.02 -0.20
C LYS A 152 -26.53 -7.75 0.74
N ASN A 153 -26.35 -6.84 1.72
CA ASN A 153 -27.43 -6.47 2.64
C ASN A 153 -28.60 -5.78 1.93
N ARG A 154 -28.33 -4.93 0.94
CA ARG A 154 -29.37 -4.25 0.16
C ARG A 154 -30.27 -5.25 -0.59
N ARG A 155 -29.68 -6.33 -1.12
CA ARG A 155 -30.43 -7.40 -1.81
C ARG A 155 -31.38 -8.12 -0.85
N TYR A 156 -30.96 -8.40 0.39
CA TYR A 156 -31.83 -9.00 1.40
C TYR A 156 -33.00 -8.11 1.83
N GLU A 157 -32.81 -6.78 1.86
CA GLU A 157 -33.89 -5.83 2.18
C GLU A 157 -34.91 -5.68 1.04
N GLN A 158 -34.57 -6.06 -0.19
CA GLN A 158 -35.49 -6.00 -1.34
C GLN A 158 -36.28 -7.30 -1.54
N ASP A 159 -35.77 -8.43 -1.05
CA ASP A 159 -36.42 -9.75 -1.14
C ASP A 159 -37.39 -10.04 0.04
N ASN A 160 -37.54 -9.12 1.00
CA ASN A 160 -38.36 -9.27 2.20
C ASN A 160 -39.36 -8.13 2.35
#